data_AF-A0A6C0EYV1-F1
#
_entry.id   AF-A0A6C0EYV1-F1
#
_cell.length_a   1.000
_cell.length_b   1.000
_cell.length_c   1.000
_cell.angle_alpha   90.00
_cell.angle_beta   90.00
_cell.angle_gamma   90.00
#
_symmetry.space_group_name_H-M   'P 1'
#
loop_
_entity.id
_entity.type
_entity.pdbx_description
1 polymer ?
#
loop_
_entity_poly.entity_id
_entity_poly.type
_entity_poly.pdbx_seq_one_letter_code
_entity_poly.pdbx_strand_id
1 'polypeptide(L)' 'MQSLVLVLLVLGLIMMALGYQKKLLNNMETKTVVEYRFIPRSIYEDQFGPVKLESSFQDMFEKQDVFFRMI' A
#
# COMPACT_ATOMS: atom_id res chain seq x y z
N MET A 1 -3.09 33.62 35.86
CA MET A 1 -2.08 32.54 35.87
C MET A 1 -2.72 31.15 35.88
N GLN A 2 -3.57 30.82 36.86
CA GLN A 2 -4.15 29.48 36.99
C GLN A 2 -5.08 29.06 35.82
N SER A 3 -5.92 29.96 35.28
CA SER A 3 -6.78 29.61 34.14
C SER A 3 -6.00 29.38 32.84
N LEU A 4 -4.89 30.10 32.64
CA LEU A 4 -4.05 29.96 31.46
C LEU A 4 -3.36 28.58 31.42
N VAL A 5 -2.94 28.08 32.59
CA VAL A 5 -2.39 26.73 32.74
C VAL A 5 -3.44 25.66 32.41
N LEU A 6 -4.68 25.85 32.86
CA LEU A 6 -5.79 24.96 32.52
C LEU A 6 -6.09 24.93 31.02
N VAL A 7 -6.07 26.09 30.36
CA VAL A 7 -6.27 26.18 28.89
C VAL A 7 -5.16 25.45 28.14
N LEU A 8 -3.90 25.63 28.53
CA LEU A 8 -2.77 24.93 27.93
C LEU A 8 -2.82 23.42 28.16
N LEU A 9 -3.26 22.99 29.35
CA LEU A 9 -3.46 21.58 29.67
C LEU A 9 -4.51 20.94 28.74
N VAL A 10 -5.66 21.60 28.57
CA VAL A 10 -6.74 21.11 27.71
C VAL A 10 -6.29 21.06 26.24
N LEU A 11 -5.62 22.10 25.75
CA LEU A 11 -5.04 22.10 24.40
C LEU A 11 -4.04 20.96 24.20
N GLY A 12 -3.17 20.72 25.18
CA GLY A 12 -2.20 19.63 25.15
C GLY A 12 -2.87 18.26 25.06
N LEU A 13 -3.92 18.03 25.85
CA LEU A 13 -4.67 16.77 25.81
C LEU A 13 -5.37 16.56 24.46
N ILE A 14 -5.97 17.60 23.89
CA ILE A 14 -6.61 17.54 22.57
C ILE A 14 -5.58 17.21 21.49
N MET A 15 -4.43 17.90 21.48
CA MET A 15 -3.36 17.65 20.50
C MET A 15 -2.80 16.23 20.63
N MET A 16 -2.63 15.73 21.85
CA MET A 16 -2.14 14.38 22.12
C MET A 16 -3.14 13.31 21.64
N ALA A 17 -4.43 13.51 21.88
CA ALA A 17 -5.49 12.61 21.42
C ALA A 17 -5.56 12.55 19.89
N LEU A 18 -5.53 13.70 19.20
CA LEU A 18 -5.53 13.78 17.74
C LEU A 18 -4.28 13.14 17.14
N GLY A 19 -3.11 13.38 17.74
CA GLY A 19 -1.85 12.77 17.31
C GLY A 19 -1.87 11.24 17.43
N TYR A 20 -2.45 10.70 18.51
CA TYR A 20 -2.60 9.26 18.70
C TYR A 20 -3.54 8.64 17.66
N GLN A 21 -4.70 9.26 17.42
CA GLN A 21 -5.66 8.81 16.41
C GLN A 21 -5.05 8.81 15.00
N LYS A 22 -4.34 9.88 14.63
CA LYS A 22 -3.66 9.98 13.33
C LYS A 22 -2.58 8.90 13.16
N LYS A 23 -1.81 8.62 14.21
CA LYS A 23 -0.80 7.56 14.20
C LYS A 23 -1.44 6.18 14.02
N LEU A 24 -2.57 5.93 14.68
CA LEU A 24 -3.31 4.68 14.55
C LEU A 24 -3.79 4.49 13.10
N LEU A 25 -4.39 5.51 12.49
CA LEU A 25 -4.86 5.49 11.10
C LEU A 25 -3.71 5.24 10.11
N ASN A 26 -2.60 5.98 10.23
CA ASN A 26 -1.44 5.79 9.35
C ASN A 26 -0.80 4.40 9.46
N ASN A 27 -0.90 3.74 10.62
CA ASN A 27 -0.40 2.38 10.79
C ASN A 27 -1.35 1.32 10.22
N MET A 28 -2.64 1.65 10.05
CA MET A 28 -3.64 0.79 9.40
C MET A 28 -3.61 0.90 7.88
N GLU A 29 -3.10 2.01 7.34
CA GLU A 29 -2.77 2.13 5.92
C GLU A 29 -1.63 1.16 5.58
N THR A 30 -1.99 -0.08 5.27
CA THR A 30 -1.10 -1.04 4.63
C THR A 30 -0.68 -0.43 3.29
N LYS A 31 0.51 0.17 3.26
CA LYS A 31 1.14 0.55 2.00
C LYS A 31 1.38 -0.75 1.24
N THR A 32 0.49 -1.06 0.31
CA THR A 32 0.61 -2.21 -0.59
C THR A 32 1.78 -1.93 -1.53
N VAL A 33 3.00 -2.16 -1.04
CA VAL A 33 4.20 -2.08 -1.86
C VAL A 33 4.20 -3.34 -2.71
N VAL A 34 3.79 -3.21 -3.97
CA VAL A 34 3.84 -4.32 -4.94
C VAL A 34 5.31 -4.58 -5.27
N GLU A 35 5.88 -5.61 -4.65
CA GLU A 35 7.23 -6.08 -4.98
C GLU A 35 7.18 -6.90 -6.28
N TYR A 36 7.64 -6.33 -7.38
CA TYR A 36 7.88 -7.08 -8.61
C TYR A 36 9.10 -7.98 -8.42
N ARG A 37 8.86 -9.25 -8.10
CA ARG A 37 9.91 -10.26 -8.02
C ARG A 37 10.12 -10.86 -9.40
N PHE A 38 11.29 -10.62 -9.98
CA PHE A 38 11.70 -11.28 -11.22
C PHE A 38 12.03 -12.75 -10.89
N ILE A 39 11.28 -13.68 -11.49
CA ILE A 39 11.58 -15.11 -11.42
C ILE A 39 12.55 -15.40 -12.57
N PRO A 40 13.84 -15.72 -12.31
CA PRO A 40 14.75 -16.05 -13.38
C PRO A 40 14.27 -17.32 -14.08
N ARG A 41 14.01 -17.21 -15.38
CA ARG A 41 13.83 -18.37 -16.23
C ARG A 41 15.20 -19.00 -16.47
N SER A 42 15.24 -20.32 -16.50
CA SER A 42 16.46 -21.01 -16.91
C SER A 42 16.70 -20.77 -18.41
N ILE A 43 17.97 -20.79 -18.84
CA ILE A 43 18.34 -20.60 -20.26
C ILE A 43 17.61 -21.61 -21.16
N TYR A 44 17.34 -22.82 -20.65
CA TYR A 44 16.60 -23.85 -21.36
C TYR A 44 15.11 -23.49 -21.53
N GLU A 45 14.48 -22.88 -20.54
CA GLU A 45 13.07 -22.45 -20.65
C GLU A 45 12.89 -21.28 -21.62
N ASP A 46 13.84 -20.35 -21.65
CA ASP A 46 13.82 -19.22 -22.59
C ASP A 46 14.06 -19.66 -24.05
N GLN A 47 14.79 -20.76 -24.27
CA GLN A 47 15.15 -21.24 -25.61
C GLN A 47 14.21 -22.33 -26.16
N PHE A 48 13.66 -23.19 -25.30
CA PHE A 48 12.86 -24.34 -25.72
C PHE A 48 11.39 -24.27 -25.27
N GLY A 49 11.04 -23.34 -24.39
CA GLY A 49 9.65 -23.12 -23.99
C GLY A 49 8.86 -22.40 -25.09
N PRO A 50 7.61 -22.80 -25.36
CA PRO A 50 6.75 -22.02 -26.25
C PRO A 50 6.51 -20.64 -25.62
N VAL A 51 6.96 -19.58 -26.29
CA VAL A 51 6.69 -18.20 -25.85
C VAL A 51 5.19 -17.95 -26.05
N LYS A 52 4.41 -18.07 -24.98
CA LYS A 52 2.95 -17.85 -25.02
C LYS A 52 2.63 -16.34 -25.07
N LEU A 53 3.01 -15.70 -26.16
CA LEU A 53 2.82 -14.27 -26.42
C LEU A 53 1.34 -13.89 -26.40
N GLU A 54 0.49 -14.72 -27.01
CA GLU A 54 -0.95 -14.49 -27.09
C GLU A 54 -1.61 -14.44 -25.72
N SER A 55 -1.39 -15.47 -24.89
CA SER A 55 -1.96 -15.48 -23.53
C SER A 55 -1.35 -14.39 -22.66
N SER A 56 -0.06 -14.07 -22.82
CA SER A 56 0.56 -12.96 -22.08
C SER A 56 0.01 -11.61 -22.49
N PHE A 57 -0.36 -11.42 -23.76
CA PHE A 57 -0.97 -10.20 -24.26
C PHE A 57 -2.41 -10.08 -23.79
N GLN A 58 -3.19 -11.14 -23.92
CA GLN A 58 -4.58 -11.20 -23.46
C GLN A 58 -4.69 -10.93 -21.95
N ASP A 59 -3.81 -11.52 -21.15
CA ASP A 59 -3.76 -11.32 -19.69
C ASP A 59 -3.53 -9.84 -19.29
N MET A 60 -2.89 -9.02 -20.13
CA MET A 60 -2.68 -7.59 -19.82
C MET A 60 -3.96 -6.76 -19.91
N PHE A 61 -4.98 -7.23 -20.65
CA PHE A 61 -6.23 -6.48 -20.86
C PHE A 61 -7.44 -7.15 -20.20
N GLU A 62 -7.38 -8.46 -19.96
CA GLU A 62 -8.49 -9.22 -19.38
C GLU A 62 -8.39 -9.40 -17.86
N LYS A 63 -7.18 -9.37 -17.27
CA LYS A 63 -7.08 -9.40 -15.81
C LYS A 63 -7.59 -8.07 -15.25
N GLN A 64 -8.67 -8.17 -14.49
CA GLN A 64 -9.23 -7.04 -13.75
C GLN A 64 -8.13 -6.39 -12.92
N ASP A 65 -7.95 -5.09 -13.13
CA ASP A 65 -6.95 -4.30 -12.46
C ASP A 65 -7.12 -4.41 -10.93
N VAL A 66 -6.06 -4.83 -10.24
CA VAL A 66 -6.06 -4.98 -8.78
C VAL A 66 -6.36 -3.66 -8.07
N PHE A 67 -6.17 -2.53 -8.75
CA PHE A 67 -6.50 -1.19 -8.24
C PHE A 67 -8.00 -0.85 -8.34
N PHE A 68 -8.77 -1.53 -9.19
CA PHE A 68 -10.22 -1.26 -9.34
C PHE A 68 -11.08 -1.91 -8.24
N ARG A 69 -10.51 -2.82 -7.43
CA ARG A 69 -11.24 -3.54 -6.38
C ARG A 69 -11.29 -2.79 -5.04
N MET A 70 -10.68 -1.61 -4.96
CA MET A 70 -10.58 -0.77 -3.76
C MET A 70 -11.22 0.62 -3.97
N ILE A 71 -12.33 0.67 -4.72
CA ILE A 71 -13.28 1.78 -4.75
C ILE A 71 -14.66 1.18 -4.51
#